data_AF-A0A9D0W3D6-F1
#
_entry.id   AF-A0A9D0W3D6-F1
#
_cell.length_a   1.000
_cell.length_b   1.000
_cell.length_c   1.000
_cell.angle_alpha   90.00
_cell.angle_beta   90.00
_cell.angle_gamma   90.00
#
_symmetry.space_group_name_H-M   'P 1'
#
loop_
_entity.id
_entity.type
_entity.pdbx_description
1 polymer ?
#
loop_
_entity_poly.entity_id
_entity_poly.type
_entity_poly.pdbx_seq_one_letter_code
_entity_poly.pdbx_strand_id
1 'polypeptide(L)'
;MKRGRLLPALAATLLLGGCASLSPFGGKEDDTIASLQPHAWPEPPARVEARDYRRAAMQNYRAFLDESPKNRFVPEAMRRLADLHLADEQEAAAEGRPLPEGGRSKAAELYKELLTRFPDHRRNDSALYQLARAEELSGDPQPAMAALSDYARKYRDGDKIDEVQFRRGEFLFVQRDYAGAERAYEAVLAQGPKSDFHQQALYKIGWARFKQNHYRPALDAYMQLLDETLGDHDSADLPDMPRAERERLDDTLRAVSLSFSYLGGDGRIDRYFARRGNRSYEPVVYARLAALHLGKERYTDAAETYRLFADAHPQHREAPLFQSRVIDVFKKAGFNERVLEEKQAFVERYQPASDYWKRHDPAETPEVLVQVQRHLRDVARHYHALAQNEKKPAVYARAAYWYKLYLTSFPDSEQAPYMNFLYAEL
;
A
#
# COMPACT_ATOMS: atom_id res chain seq x y z
N MET A 1 -0.34 40.04 51.87
CA MET A 1 0.72 40.22 50.85
C MET A 1 0.20 39.74 49.49
N LYS A 2 0.45 40.55 48.45
CA LYS A 2 0.09 40.39 47.02
C LYS A 2 -1.40 40.28 46.68
N ARG A 3 -2.02 41.43 46.43
CA ARG A 3 -3.23 41.60 45.60
C ARG A 3 -2.79 41.82 44.15
N GLY A 4 -3.57 41.28 43.21
CA GLY A 4 -3.35 41.42 41.78
C GLY A 4 -4.31 42.38 41.09
N ARG A 5 -4.14 42.38 39.77
CA ARG A 5 -5.07 42.68 38.67
C ARG A 5 -5.33 44.15 38.25
N LEU A 6 -5.21 44.28 36.92
CA LEU A 6 -5.99 45.08 35.93
C LEU A 6 -5.40 46.42 35.42
N LEU A 7 -5.21 46.42 34.08
CA LEU A 7 -5.19 47.52 33.08
C LEU A 7 -6.32 48.56 33.31
N PRO A 8 -6.40 49.76 32.64
CA PRO A 8 -5.88 50.12 31.29
C PRO A 8 -5.47 51.61 31.01
N ALA A 9 -4.95 51.85 29.79
CA ALA A 9 -5.20 52.95 28.81
C ALA A 9 -5.01 54.46 29.09
N LEU A 10 -4.82 55.18 27.95
CA LEU A 10 -4.78 56.63 27.64
C LEU A 10 -3.44 57.37 27.88
N ALA A 11 -2.71 57.82 26.85
CA ALA A 11 -2.98 58.90 25.87
C ALA A 11 -2.79 60.32 26.44
N ALA A 12 -1.77 61.04 25.98
CA ALA A 12 -1.78 62.50 25.87
C ALA A 12 -0.52 63.03 25.14
N THR A 13 -0.78 63.74 24.05
CA THR A 13 0.10 64.58 23.24
C THR A 13 0.39 65.93 23.90
N LEU A 14 1.61 66.45 23.76
CA LEU A 14 2.04 67.84 24.03
C LEU A 14 3.11 68.18 22.96
N LEU A 15 2.81 68.96 21.92
CA LEU A 15 2.75 70.44 21.79
C LEU A 15 4.08 71.09 21.37
N LEU A 16 4.04 71.62 20.14
CA LEU A 16 4.56 72.90 19.65
C LEU A 16 6.07 73.21 19.66
N GLY A 17 6.54 73.75 18.52
CA GLY A 17 7.74 74.59 18.48
C GLY A 17 8.36 74.65 17.09
N GLY A 18 7.83 75.52 16.22
CA GLY A 18 8.43 75.83 14.93
C GLY A 18 9.58 76.83 15.01
N CYS A 19 10.17 77.03 13.82
CA CYS A 19 10.98 78.16 13.35
C CYS A 19 12.52 78.02 13.44
N ALA A 20 13.03 77.62 12.28
CA ALA A 20 14.35 77.80 11.69
C ALA A 20 15.00 79.19 11.88
N SER A 21 16.35 79.16 11.94
CA SER A 21 17.34 80.14 11.41
C SER A 21 18.66 79.91 12.21
N LEU A 22 19.88 79.76 11.69
CA LEU A 22 20.57 80.29 10.50
C LEU A 22 21.80 79.41 10.12
N SER A 23 21.98 79.22 8.79
CA SER A 23 23.24 79.31 8.01
C SER A 23 24.41 78.32 8.29
N PRO A 24 25.46 78.25 7.43
CA PRO A 24 25.63 78.55 5.99
C PRO A 24 26.29 77.34 5.26
N PHE A 25 26.60 77.44 3.95
CA PHE A 25 27.16 76.39 3.06
C PHE A 25 26.11 75.33 2.65
N GLY A 26 25.76 75.12 1.38
CA GLY A 26 26.59 75.14 0.18
C GLY A 26 27.01 73.72 -0.20
N GLY A 27 26.05 72.84 -0.47
CA GLY A 27 26.26 71.48 -0.96
C GLY A 27 24.91 70.87 -1.33
N LYS A 28 24.80 70.28 -2.52
CA LYS A 28 23.58 69.65 -3.06
C LYS A 28 22.92 68.77 -2.00
N GLU A 29 21.61 68.95 -1.80
CA GLU A 29 20.81 67.97 -1.05
C GLU A 29 21.05 66.60 -1.70
N ASP A 30 21.67 65.71 -0.94
CA ASP A 30 21.82 64.32 -1.29
C ASP A 30 20.42 63.76 -1.63
N ASP A 31 20.30 63.11 -2.78
CA ASP A 31 19.08 62.42 -3.19
C ASP A 31 18.69 61.41 -2.10
N THR A 32 17.76 61.81 -1.23
CA THR A 32 17.15 60.90 -0.26
C THR A 32 16.13 60.03 -0.98
N ILE A 33 15.76 58.87 -0.40
CA ILE A 33 14.72 57.98 -0.98
C ILE A 33 13.41 58.74 -1.30
N ALA A 34 13.17 59.88 -0.63
CA ALA A 34 12.03 60.75 -0.88
C ALA A 34 12.11 61.58 -2.19
N SER A 35 13.30 61.77 -2.79
CA SER A 35 13.46 62.48 -4.07
C SER A 35 13.28 61.57 -5.29
N LEU A 36 13.18 60.25 -5.09
CA LEU A 36 12.84 59.31 -6.16
C LEU A 36 11.39 59.53 -6.58
N GLN A 37 11.19 60.01 -7.81
CA GLN A 37 9.87 59.95 -8.44
C GLN A 37 9.41 58.49 -8.38
N PRO A 38 8.18 58.20 -7.92
CA PRO A 38 7.63 56.86 -8.01
C PRO A 38 7.57 56.52 -9.50
N HIS A 39 8.57 55.76 -9.95
CA HIS A 39 8.55 55.18 -11.27
C HIS A 39 7.36 54.23 -11.24
N ALA A 40 6.28 54.61 -11.91
CA ALA A 40 5.17 53.70 -12.14
C ALA A 40 5.76 52.51 -12.88
N TRP A 41 5.98 51.43 -12.14
CA TRP A 41 6.31 50.15 -12.75
C TRP A 41 5.22 49.91 -13.80
N PRO A 42 5.60 49.59 -15.05
CA PRO A 42 4.61 49.29 -16.08
C PRO A 42 3.64 48.27 -15.49
N GLU A 43 2.33 48.50 -15.65
CA GLU A 43 1.34 47.51 -15.25
C GLU A 43 1.77 46.17 -15.84
N PRO A 44 1.90 45.11 -15.02
CA PRO A 44 2.27 43.81 -15.54
C PRO A 44 1.29 43.48 -16.67
N PRO A 45 1.79 43.20 -17.88
CA PRO A 45 0.95 43.15 -19.06
C PRO A 45 -0.21 42.18 -18.86
N ALA A 46 -1.40 42.58 -19.33
CA ALA A 46 -2.64 41.83 -19.20
C ALA A 46 -2.44 40.39 -19.70
N ARG A 47 -2.42 39.42 -18.76
CA ARG A 47 -2.12 37.99 -18.99
C ARG A 47 -1.13 37.76 -20.14
N VAL A 48 0.13 38.12 -19.93
CA VAL A 48 1.19 37.48 -20.71
C VAL A 48 1.20 36.00 -20.35
N GLU A 49 1.09 35.14 -21.37
CA GLU A 49 1.08 33.69 -21.15
C GLU A 49 2.38 33.28 -20.46
N ALA A 50 2.32 32.30 -19.55
CA ALA A 50 3.52 31.81 -18.83
C ALA A 50 4.67 31.42 -19.78
N ARG A 51 4.33 31.02 -21.02
CA ARG A 51 5.25 30.72 -22.12
C ARG A 51 6.11 31.91 -22.55
N ASP A 52 5.53 33.10 -22.62
CA ASP A 52 6.24 34.29 -23.09
C ASP A 52 7.28 34.76 -22.05
N TYR A 53 6.93 34.71 -20.76
CA TYR A 53 7.89 34.94 -19.68
C TYR A 53 9.00 33.90 -19.66
N ARG A 54 8.67 32.61 -19.89
CA ARG A 54 9.67 31.53 -19.96
C ARG A 54 10.65 31.77 -21.09
N ARG A 55 10.18 32.09 -22.30
CA ARG A 55 11.02 32.40 -23.46
C ARG A 55 11.93 33.60 -23.22
N ALA A 56 11.39 34.70 -22.67
CA ALA A 56 12.18 35.87 -22.33
C ALA A 56 13.27 35.55 -21.29
N ALA A 57 12.93 34.78 -20.25
CA ALA A 57 13.91 34.33 -19.26
C ALA A 57 15.02 33.46 -19.88
N MET A 58 14.67 32.55 -20.80
CA MET A 58 15.66 31.73 -21.51
C MET A 58 16.60 32.58 -22.35
N GLN A 59 16.09 33.62 -23.04
CA GLN A 59 16.91 34.57 -23.79
C GLN A 59 17.88 35.34 -22.87
N ASN A 60 17.39 35.83 -21.73
CA ASN A 60 18.22 36.54 -20.77
C ASN A 60 19.34 35.66 -20.19
N TYR A 61 19.05 34.41 -19.85
CA TYR A 61 20.08 33.48 -19.39
C TYR A 61 21.10 33.15 -20.49
N ARG A 62 20.68 32.98 -21.75
CA ARG A 62 21.60 32.80 -22.88
C ARG A 62 22.53 34.00 -23.05
N ALA A 63 21.98 35.21 -23.08
CA ALA A 63 22.78 36.44 -23.17
C ALA A 63 23.79 36.55 -22.03
N PHE A 64 23.38 36.26 -20.79
CA PHE A 64 24.30 36.24 -19.65
C PHE A 64 25.43 35.20 -19.82
N LEU A 65 25.12 34.00 -20.30
CA LEU A 65 26.12 32.95 -20.52
C LEU A 65 27.11 33.31 -21.63
N ASP A 66 26.65 34.01 -22.67
CA ASP A 66 27.47 34.48 -23.79
C ASP A 66 28.37 35.67 -23.40
N GLU A 67 27.83 36.65 -22.68
CA GLU A 67 28.55 37.87 -22.28
C GLU A 67 29.50 37.64 -21.11
N SER A 68 29.17 36.70 -20.21
CA SER A 68 29.87 36.49 -18.94
C SER A 68 30.29 35.03 -18.68
N PRO A 69 31.01 34.35 -19.60
CA PRO A 69 31.25 32.89 -19.55
C PRO A 69 32.14 32.43 -18.39
N LYS A 70 32.86 33.34 -17.72
CA LYS A 70 33.72 33.06 -16.56
C LYS A 70 33.12 33.52 -15.23
N ASN A 71 31.88 33.99 -15.22
CA ASN A 71 31.23 34.50 -14.01
C ASN A 71 30.90 33.35 -13.03
N ARG A 72 31.02 33.61 -11.73
CA ARG A 72 30.70 32.63 -10.66
C ARG A 72 29.27 32.10 -10.72
N PHE A 73 28.34 32.83 -11.33
CA PHE A 73 26.93 32.44 -11.47
C PHE A 73 26.65 31.60 -12.72
N VAL A 74 27.65 31.34 -13.58
CA VAL A 74 27.49 30.52 -14.79
C VAL A 74 26.87 29.14 -14.49
N PRO A 75 27.30 28.38 -13.46
CA PRO A 75 26.69 27.07 -13.17
C PRO A 75 25.20 27.18 -12.82
N GLU A 76 24.82 28.19 -12.04
CA GLU A 76 23.42 28.41 -11.66
C GLU A 76 22.60 28.91 -12.86
N ALA A 77 23.15 29.81 -13.69
CA ALA A 77 22.49 30.28 -14.90
C ALA A 77 22.28 29.14 -15.92
N MET A 78 23.27 28.26 -16.11
CA MET A 78 23.13 27.06 -16.94
C MET A 78 22.05 26.13 -16.40
N ARG A 79 22.05 25.87 -15.07
CA ARG A 79 21.04 25.04 -14.41
C ARG A 79 19.64 25.62 -14.58
N ARG A 80 19.46 26.93 -14.38
CA ARG A 80 18.18 27.62 -14.54
C ARG A 80 17.71 27.61 -15.99
N LEU A 81 18.60 27.82 -16.95
CA LEU A 81 18.27 27.71 -18.36
C LEU A 81 17.81 26.28 -18.71
N ALA A 82 18.48 25.26 -18.18
CA ALA A 82 18.09 23.86 -18.32
C ALA A 82 16.74 23.55 -17.66
N ASP A 83 16.48 24.06 -16.44
CA ASP A 83 15.18 23.95 -15.76
C ASP A 83 14.05 24.53 -16.63
N LEU A 84 14.26 25.70 -17.25
CA LEU A 84 13.27 26.34 -18.12
C LEU A 84 13.03 25.53 -19.39
N HIS A 85 14.08 25.00 -20.02
CA HIS A 85 13.95 24.09 -21.15
C HIS A 85 13.16 22.83 -20.77
N LEU A 86 13.44 22.23 -19.62
CA LEU A 86 12.75 21.02 -19.16
C LEU A 86 11.25 21.30 -18.93
N ALA A 87 10.91 22.42 -18.31
CA ALA A 87 9.52 22.82 -18.13
C ALA A 87 8.78 23.01 -19.46
N ASP A 88 9.44 23.59 -20.47
CA ASP A 88 8.88 23.76 -21.81
C ASP A 88 8.67 22.44 -22.54
N GLU A 89 9.65 21.54 -22.44
CA GLU A 89 9.59 20.20 -23.02
C GLU A 89 8.49 19.34 -22.36
N GLN A 90 8.32 19.43 -21.04
CA GLN A 90 7.26 18.72 -20.32
C GLN A 90 5.86 19.21 -20.72
N GLU A 91 5.70 20.52 -20.87
CA GLU A 91 4.44 21.11 -21.32
C GLU A 91 4.15 20.73 -22.78
N ALA A 92 5.16 20.74 -23.65
CA ALA A 92 5.03 20.26 -25.02
C ALA A 92 4.62 18.77 -25.07
N ALA A 93 5.25 17.92 -24.26
CA ALA A 93 4.91 16.50 -24.17
C ALA A 93 3.48 16.28 -23.66
N ALA A 94 3.03 17.04 -22.67
CA ALA A 94 1.65 16.98 -22.16
C ALA A 94 0.61 17.36 -23.24
N GLU A 95 0.99 18.19 -24.20
CA GLU A 95 0.17 18.58 -25.36
C GLU A 95 0.33 17.64 -26.56
N GLY A 96 1.11 16.56 -26.43
CA GLY A 96 1.42 15.64 -27.52
C GLY A 96 2.31 16.24 -28.61
N ARG A 97 2.97 17.37 -28.34
CA ARG A 97 3.94 17.97 -29.27
C ARG A 97 5.29 17.26 -29.14
N PRO A 98 5.95 16.92 -30.27
CA PRO A 98 7.25 16.27 -30.24
C PRO A 98 8.31 17.22 -29.68
N LEU A 99 9.38 16.64 -29.11
CA LEU A 99 10.56 17.39 -28.73
C LEU A 99 11.18 18.12 -29.94
N PRO A 100 11.78 19.31 -29.75
CA PRO A 100 12.55 19.99 -30.79
C PRO A 100 13.74 19.15 -31.28
N GLU A 101 14.30 19.53 -32.44
CA GLU A 101 15.59 19.03 -32.93
C GLU A 101 15.72 17.50 -33.04
N GLY A 102 14.68 16.83 -33.56
CA GLY A 102 14.74 15.40 -33.89
C GLY A 102 14.66 14.46 -32.68
N GLY A 103 14.00 14.88 -31.60
CA GLY A 103 13.73 14.03 -30.44
C GLY A 103 14.72 14.16 -29.28
N ARG A 104 15.67 15.10 -29.35
CA ARG A 104 16.67 15.32 -28.30
C ARG A 104 16.20 16.40 -27.33
N SER A 105 16.35 16.15 -26.03
CA SER A 105 16.05 17.14 -24.99
C SER A 105 17.16 18.19 -24.92
N LYS A 106 16.80 19.46 -25.10
CA LYS A 106 17.73 20.58 -24.93
C LYS A 106 18.11 20.76 -23.46
N ALA A 107 17.16 20.50 -22.56
CA ALA A 107 17.44 20.47 -21.13
C ALA A 107 18.53 19.45 -20.79
N ALA A 108 18.44 18.23 -21.33
CA ALA A 108 19.43 17.18 -21.10
C ALA A 108 20.83 17.58 -21.57
N GLU A 109 20.94 18.22 -22.75
CA GLU A 109 22.22 18.74 -23.25
C GLU A 109 22.84 19.76 -22.29
N LEU A 110 22.05 20.73 -21.83
CA LEU A 110 22.52 21.77 -20.90
C LEU A 110 22.93 21.20 -19.54
N TYR A 111 22.20 20.21 -19.02
CA TYR A 111 22.61 19.53 -17.78
C TYR A 111 23.89 18.73 -17.96
N LYS A 112 24.06 18.00 -19.07
CA LYS A 112 25.32 17.29 -19.38
C LYS A 112 26.49 18.27 -19.47
N GLU A 113 26.29 19.42 -20.11
CA GLU A 113 27.31 20.46 -20.21
C GLU A 113 27.67 21.02 -18.83
N LEU A 114 26.66 21.35 -18.00
CA LEU A 114 26.83 21.83 -16.63
C LEU A 114 27.65 20.83 -15.79
N LEU A 115 27.27 19.55 -15.82
CA LEU A 115 27.93 18.48 -15.06
C LEU A 115 29.36 18.21 -15.54
N THR A 116 29.64 18.46 -16.82
CA THR A 116 30.98 18.29 -17.41
C THR A 116 31.89 19.48 -17.08
N ARG A 117 31.39 20.71 -17.22
CA ARG A 117 32.16 21.94 -16.98
C ARG A 117 32.39 22.22 -15.50
N PHE A 118 31.46 21.80 -14.65
CA PHE A 118 31.46 22.10 -13.22
C PHE A 118 31.21 20.85 -12.38
N PRO A 119 32.08 19.82 -12.42
CA PRO A 119 31.83 18.50 -11.82
C PRO A 119 31.61 18.51 -10.30
N ASP A 120 32.21 19.48 -9.60
CA ASP A 120 32.18 19.59 -8.12
C ASP A 120 31.18 20.64 -7.60
N HIS A 121 30.29 21.15 -8.46
CA HIS A 121 29.34 22.19 -8.06
C HIS A 121 28.31 21.65 -7.04
N ARG A 122 28.05 22.41 -5.97
CA ARG A 122 27.23 21.98 -4.80
C ARG A 122 25.80 21.55 -5.12
N ARG A 123 25.27 21.90 -6.29
CA ARG A 123 23.89 21.61 -6.74
C ARG A 123 23.82 20.58 -7.87
N ASN A 124 24.89 19.81 -8.06
CA ASN A 124 24.95 18.78 -9.09
C ASN A 124 24.06 17.57 -8.80
N ASP A 125 23.63 17.39 -7.54
CA ASP A 125 22.55 16.47 -7.16
C ASP A 125 21.25 16.81 -7.91
N SER A 126 20.80 18.06 -7.82
CA SER A 126 19.62 18.56 -8.53
C SER A 126 19.81 18.47 -10.04
N ALA A 127 21.01 18.77 -10.55
CA ALA A 127 21.27 18.68 -11.99
C ALA A 127 21.20 17.23 -12.51
N LEU A 128 21.74 16.24 -11.79
CA LEU A 128 21.62 14.82 -12.15
C LEU A 128 20.17 14.33 -12.11
N TYR A 129 19.42 14.71 -11.08
CA TYR A 129 18.01 14.34 -10.97
C TYR A 129 17.18 14.93 -12.13
N GLN A 130 17.38 16.20 -12.47
CA GLN A 130 16.69 16.83 -13.59
C GLN A 130 17.18 16.32 -14.95
N LEU A 131 18.46 15.98 -15.09
CA LEU A 131 18.98 15.30 -16.28
C LEU A 131 18.22 13.99 -16.51
N ALA A 132 18.05 13.17 -15.48
CA ALA A 132 17.29 11.93 -15.61
C ALA A 132 15.85 12.16 -16.10
N ARG A 133 15.16 13.20 -15.58
CA ARG A 133 13.81 13.57 -16.03
C ARG A 133 13.79 14.07 -17.48
N ALA A 134 14.81 14.83 -17.88
CA ALA A 134 14.94 15.33 -19.25
C ALA A 134 15.18 14.20 -20.26
N GLU A 135 16.04 13.24 -19.91
CA GLU A 135 16.33 12.06 -20.74
C GLU A 135 15.11 11.14 -20.89
N GLU A 136 14.28 10.98 -19.86
CA GLU A 136 13.04 10.19 -19.97
C GLU A 136 12.07 10.74 -21.02
N LEU A 137 12.02 12.07 -21.21
CA LEU A 137 11.18 12.68 -22.25
C LEU A 137 11.64 12.32 -23.66
N SER A 138 12.93 11.99 -23.83
CA SER A 138 13.50 11.61 -25.13
C SER A 138 13.14 10.18 -25.57
N GLY A 139 12.55 9.39 -24.67
CA GLY A 139 12.09 8.02 -24.95
C GLY A 139 13.17 6.93 -24.86
N ASP A 140 14.46 7.29 -24.77
CA ASP A 140 15.52 6.35 -24.41
C ASP A 140 15.72 6.34 -22.89
N PRO A 141 15.44 5.23 -22.20
CA PRO A 141 15.52 5.21 -20.75
C PRO A 141 16.96 4.96 -20.25
N GLN A 142 17.92 4.58 -21.11
CA GLN A 142 19.31 4.29 -20.71
C GLN A 142 20.07 5.52 -20.18
N PRO A 143 20.05 6.69 -20.87
CA PRO A 143 20.70 7.90 -20.36
C PRO A 143 20.08 8.38 -19.04
N ALA A 144 18.76 8.23 -18.88
CA ALA A 144 18.07 8.53 -17.63
C ALA A 144 18.59 7.65 -16.48
N MET A 145 18.69 6.34 -16.70
CA MET A 145 19.24 5.42 -15.70
C MET A 145 20.70 5.72 -15.35
N ALA A 146 21.51 6.14 -16.32
CA ALA A 146 22.89 6.54 -16.07
C ALA A 146 22.96 7.75 -15.11
N ALA A 147 22.16 8.79 -15.37
CA ALA A 147 22.07 9.96 -14.51
C ALA A 147 21.56 9.63 -13.08
N LEU A 148 20.54 8.78 -12.96
CA LEU A 148 20.04 8.29 -11.66
C LEU A 148 21.10 7.47 -10.92
N SER A 149 21.85 6.63 -11.62
CA SER A 149 22.90 5.82 -11.02
C SER A 149 24.08 6.67 -10.54
N ASP A 150 24.41 7.73 -11.28
CA ASP A 150 25.39 8.72 -10.85
C ASP A 150 24.93 9.49 -9.61
N TYR A 151 23.64 9.87 -9.56
CA TYR A 151 23.06 10.49 -8.37
C TYR A 151 23.20 9.54 -7.17
N ALA A 152 22.68 8.31 -7.29
CA ALA A 152 22.67 7.33 -6.21
C ALA A 152 24.07 6.99 -5.67
N ARG A 153 25.09 7.05 -6.54
CA ARG A 153 26.49 6.80 -6.17
C ARG A 153 27.09 7.99 -5.41
N LYS A 154 26.86 9.22 -5.87
CA LYS A 154 27.51 10.44 -5.37
C LYS A 154 26.76 11.10 -4.20
N TYR A 155 25.43 11.01 -4.17
CA TYR A 155 24.56 11.75 -3.25
C TYR A 155 23.67 10.79 -2.44
N ARG A 156 24.30 9.94 -1.63
CA ARG A 156 23.61 8.91 -0.83
C ARG A 156 22.67 9.48 0.24
N ASP A 157 22.92 10.71 0.67
CA ASP A 157 22.12 11.43 1.68
C ASP A 157 21.35 12.61 1.05
N GLY A 158 21.21 12.64 -0.28
CA GLY A 158 20.50 13.70 -0.98
C GLY A 158 18.98 13.62 -0.77
N ASP A 159 18.29 14.76 -0.75
CA ASP A 159 16.85 14.86 -0.48
C ASP A 159 15.96 14.05 -1.44
N LYS A 160 16.50 13.62 -2.58
CA LYS A 160 15.78 12.83 -3.60
C LYS A 160 16.27 11.39 -3.69
N ILE A 161 17.07 10.92 -2.74
CA ILE A 161 17.68 9.59 -2.84
C ILE A 161 16.65 8.47 -2.86
N ASP A 162 15.56 8.59 -2.11
CA ASP A 162 14.48 7.58 -2.08
C ASP A 162 13.76 7.49 -3.43
N GLU A 163 13.35 8.61 -4.01
CA GLU A 163 12.76 8.67 -5.35
C GLU A 163 13.73 8.15 -6.42
N VAL A 164 15.01 8.56 -6.34
CA VAL A 164 16.06 8.11 -7.27
C VAL A 164 16.21 6.60 -7.20
N GLN A 165 16.30 6.02 -6.00
CA GLN A 165 16.40 4.58 -5.84
C GLN A 165 15.13 3.85 -6.29
N PHE A 166 13.95 4.40 -6.01
CA PHE A 166 12.70 3.83 -6.49
C PHE A 166 12.64 3.80 -8.03
N ARG A 167 12.95 4.92 -8.69
CA ARG A 167 13.00 5.02 -10.16
C ARG A 167 14.04 4.09 -10.78
N ARG A 168 15.23 3.95 -10.16
CA ARG A 168 16.22 2.94 -10.56
C ARG A 168 15.66 1.53 -10.45
N GLY A 169 14.96 1.23 -9.36
CA GLY A 169 14.28 -0.05 -9.18
C GLY A 169 13.27 -0.35 -10.28
N GLU A 170 12.42 0.62 -10.61
CA GLU A 170 11.42 0.49 -11.67
C GLU A 170 12.06 0.20 -13.03
N PHE A 171 13.11 0.95 -13.37
CA PHE A 171 13.86 0.74 -14.61
C PHE A 171 14.47 -0.67 -14.68
N LEU A 172 15.15 -1.10 -13.62
CA LEU A 172 15.77 -2.43 -13.54
C LEU A 172 14.71 -3.54 -13.60
N PHE A 173 13.56 -3.32 -12.97
CA PHE A 173 12.44 -4.27 -12.98
C PHE A 173 11.87 -4.47 -14.39
N VAL A 174 11.68 -3.38 -15.15
CA VAL A 174 11.23 -3.44 -16.56
C VAL A 174 12.24 -4.20 -17.43
N GLN A 175 13.54 -4.02 -17.18
CA GLN A 175 14.61 -4.76 -17.85
C GLN A 175 14.75 -6.22 -17.40
N ARG A 176 13.94 -6.65 -16.43
CA ARG A 176 13.99 -7.98 -15.82
C ARG A 176 15.28 -8.25 -15.04
N ASP A 177 16.07 -7.21 -14.73
CA ASP A 177 17.12 -7.30 -13.71
C ASP A 177 16.47 -7.18 -12.32
N TYR A 178 15.79 -8.26 -11.93
CA TYR A 178 15.05 -8.30 -10.67
C TYR A 178 15.97 -8.21 -9.45
N ALA A 179 17.21 -8.72 -9.54
CA ALA A 179 18.20 -8.62 -8.48
C ALA A 179 18.75 -7.20 -8.32
N GLY A 180 18.95 -6.48 -9.43
CA GLY A 180 19.23 -5.04 -9.42
C GLY A 180 18.06 -4.23 -8.83
N ALA A 181 16.84 -4.53 -9.27
CA ALA A 181 15.63 -3.87 -8.79
C ALA A 181 15.43 -4.06 -7.27
N GLU A 182 15.60 -5.30 -6.78
CA GLU A 182 15.54 -5.62 -5.36
C GLU A 182 16.49 -4.75 -4.54
N ARG A 183 17.78 -4.67 -4.91
CA ARG A 183 18.76 -3.83 -4.22
C ARG A 183 18.38 -2.34 -4.20
N ALA A 184 17.77 -1.85 -5.28
CA ALA A 184 17.31 -0.47 -5.36
C ALA A 184 16.10 -0.22 -4.43
N TYR A 185 15.12 -1.12 -4.41
CA TYR A 185 13.99 -1.01 -3.47
C TYR A 185 14.42 -1.18 -2.00
N GLU A 186 15.39 -2.05 -1.70
CA GLU A 186 15.96 -2.16 -0.34
C GLU A 186 16.58 -0.83 0.13
N ALA A 187 17.22 -0.08 -0.77
CA ALA A 187 17.75 1.24 -0.45
C ALA A 187 16.65 2.26 -0.14
N VAL A 188 15.47 2.15 -0.75
CA VAL A 188 14.28 2.95 -0.39
C VAL A 188 13.78 2.54 1.00
N LEU A 189 13.60 1.24 1.24
CA LEU A 189 13.11 0.72 2.52
C LEU A 189 14.05 1.01 3.69
N ALA A 190 15.35 1.16 3.43
CA ALA A 190 16.32 1.60 4.43
C ALA A 190 16.08 3.04 4.94
N GLN A 191 15.37 3.88 4.18
CA GLN A 191 14.92 5.20 4.64
C GLN A 191 13.75 5.09 5.63
N GLY A 192 13.08 3.94 5.66
CA GLY A 192 11.96 3.65 6.54
C GLY A 192 10.63 4.30 6.12
N PRO A 193 9.60 4.20 6.99
CA PRO A 193 8.22 4.61 6.68
C PRO A 193 8.03 6.10 6.37
N LYS A 194 9.05 6.95 6.59
CA LYS A 194 9.02 8.38 6.27
C LYS A 194 9.16 8.68 4.77
N SER A 195 9.62 7.71 3.96
CA SER A 195 9.73 7.90 2.52
C SER A 195 8.35 7.81 1.88
N ASP A 196 8.04 8.75 0.98
CA ASP A 196 6.81 8.73 0.17
C ASP A 196 6.72 7.46 -0.70
N PHE A 197 7.85 6.80 -0.93
CA PHE A 197 7.97 5.59 -1.75
C PHE A 197 7.98 4.29 -0.93
N HIS A 198 7.85 4.35 0.40
CA HIS A 198 8.01 3.17 1.27
C HIS A 198 7.05 2.03 0.93
N GLN A 199 5.74 2.27 0.91
CA GLN A 199 4.74 1.24 0.58
C GLN A 199 4.87 0.75 -0.87
N GLN A 200 5.21 1.65 -1.79
CA GLN A 200 5.45 1.30 -3.19
C GLN A 200 6.69 0.41 -3.32
N ALA A 201 7.74 0.67 -2.56
CA ALA A 201 8.93 -0.15 -2.52
C ALA A 201 8.66 -1.53 -1.89
N LEU A 202 7.83 -1.63 -0.84
CA LEU A 202 7.40 -2.93 -0.27
C LEU A 202 6.63 -3.76 -1.32
N TYR A 203 5.71 -3.12 -2.03
CA TYR A 203 4.96 -3.75 -3.11
C TYR A 203 5.89 -4.25 -4.23
N LYS A 204 6.81 -3.38 -4.69
CA LYS A 204 7.70 -3.69 -5.81
C LYS A 204 8.82 -4.66 -5.47
N ILE A 205 9.38 -4.61 -4.26
CA ILE A 205 10.38 -5.58 -3.82
C ILE A 205 9.75 -6.97 -3.64
N GLY A 206 8.50 -7.04 -3.16
CA GLY A 206 7.74 -8.30 -3.11
C GLY A 206 7.64 -8.93 -4.50
N TRP A 207 7.32 -8.12 -5.51
CA TRP A 207 7.27 -8.57 -6.91
C TRP A 207 8.64 -8.96 -7.46
N ALA A 208 9.69 -8.19 -7.18
CA ALA A 208 11.05 -8.49 -7.63
C ALA A 208 11.55 -9.81 -7.05
N ARG A 209 11.31 -10.06 -5.76
CA ARG A 209 11.63 -11.33 -5.08
C ARG A 209 10.79 -12.49 -5.61
N PHE A 210 9.50 -12.26 -5.84
CA PHE A 210 8.60 -13.26 -6.43
C PHE A 210 9.08 -13.69 -7.83
N LYS A 211 9.48 -12.74 -8.68
CA LYS A 211 10.00 -13.01 -10.04
C LYS A 211 11.32 -13.76 -10.05
N GLN A 212 12.08 -13.71 -8.94
CA GLN A 212 13.28 -14.51 -8.71
C GLN A 212 12.99 -15.88 -8.06
N ASN A 213 11.72 -16.23 -7.85
CA ASN A 213 11.28 -17.42 -7.09
C ASN A 213 11.68 -17.40 -5.60
N HIS A 214 12.07 -16.24 -5.06
CA HIS A 214 12.33 -16.04 -3.65
C HIS A 214 11.00 -15.81 -2.90
N TYR A 215 10.15 -16.83 -2.85
CA TYR A 215 8.77 -16.70 -2.35
C TYR A 215 8.68 -16.36 -0.86
N ARG A 216 9.58 -16.87 -0.01
CA ARG A 216 9.60 -16.50 1.42
C ARG A 216 9.98 -15.02 1.62
N PRO A 217 11.10 -14.51 1.07
CA PRO A 217 11.39 -13.08 1.11
C PRO A 217 10.31 -12.19 0.47
N ALA A 218 9.62 -12.67 -0.56
CA ALA A 218 8.49 -11.97 -1.16
C ALA A 218 7.30 -11.87 -0.19
N LEU A 219 6.94 -12.98 0.46
CA LEU A 219 5.91 -13.00 1.51
C LEU A 219 6.25 -12.02 2.64
N ASP A 220 7.48 -12.01 3.13
CA ASP A 220 7.87 -11.11 4.22
C ASP A 220 7.67 -9.63 3.84
N ALA A 221 8.00 -9.23 2.60
CA ALA A 221 7.75 -7.87 2.12
C ALA A 221 6.25 -7.55 1.96
N TYR A 222 5.47 -8.49 1.40
CA TYR A 222 4.03 -8.29 1.25
C TYR A 222 3.30 -8.29 2.59
N MET A 223 3.74 -9.09 3.57
CA MET A 223 3.14 -9.09 4.90
C MET A 223 3.38 -7.76 5.60
N GLN A 224 4.57 -7.17 5.48
CA GLN A 224 4.81 -5.81 5.97
C GLN A 224 3.89 -4.77 5.30
N LEU A 225 3.65 -4.90 3.99
CA LEU A 225 2.69 -4.03 3.30
C LEU A 225 1.25 -4.23 3.80
N LEU A 226 0.85 -5.48 4.07
CA LEU A 226 -0.47 -5.80 4.62
C LEU A 226 -0.61 -5.32 6.08
N ASP A 227 0.45 -5.39 6.89
CA ASP A 227 0.48 -4.80 8.24
C ASP A 227 0.14 -3.30 8.19
N GLU A 228 0.67 -2.57 7.20
CA GLU A 228 0.42 -1.13 7.02
C GLU A 228 -0.91 -0.79 6.34
N THR A 229 -1.51 -1.74 5.61
CA THR A 229 -2.74 -1.51 4.82
C THR A 229 -4.00 -2.01 5.52
N LEU A 230 -3.92 -3.17 6.16
CA LEU A 230 -5.06 -3.84 6.81
C LEU A 230 -5.00 -3.72 8.34
N GLY A 231 -3.81 -3.69 8.93
CA GLY A 231 -3.62 -3.50 10.38
C GLY A 231 -4.49 -4.44 11.23
N ASP A 232 -5.40 -3.85 12.01
CA ASP A 232 -6.28 -4.58 12.93
C ASP A 232 -7.54 -5.16 12.29
N HIS A 233 -7.69 -5.07 10.96
CA HIS A 233 -8.81 -5.69 10.25
C HIS A 233 -8.88 -7.20 10.52
N ASP A 234 -10.01 -7.69 11.03
CA ASP A 234 -10.16 -9.04 11.57
C ASP A 234 -11.34 -9.82 10.95
N SER A 235 -11.65 -9.55 9.69
CA SER A 235 -12.65 -10.30 8.91
C SER A 235 -12.03 -10.90 7.64
N ALA A 236 -12.73 -11.84 7.01
CA ALA A 236 -12.34 -12.34 5.70
C ALA A 236 -12.73 -11.39 4.55
N ASP A 237 -13.73 -10.53 4.77
CA ASP A 237 -14.19 -9.57 3.79
C ASP A 237 -13.32 -8.32 3.80
N LEU A 238 -12.89 -7.84 2.64
CA LEU A 238 -12.01 -6.67 2.56
C LEU A 238 -12.73 -5.39 3.02
N PRO A 239 -12.04 -4.50 3.75
CA PRO A 239 -12.59 -3.21 4.12
C PRO A 239 -12.80 -2.32 2.88
N ASP A 240 -13.64 -1.30 3.03
CA ASP A 240 -13.84 -0.30 2.00
C ASP A 240 -12.63 0.62 1.84
N MET A 241 -12.20 0.83 0.59
CA MET A 241 -11.07 1.68 0.23
C MET A 241 -11.17 2.19 -1.21
N PRO A 242 -10.43 3.26 -1.56
CA PRO A 242 -10.36 3.77 -2.93
C PRO A 242 -9.96 2.71 -3.94
N ARG A 243 -10.47 2.81 -5.17
CA ARG A 243 -10.25 1.81 -6.23
C ARG A 243 -8.77 1.49 -6.47
N ALA A 244 -7.91 2.51 -6.53
CA ALA A 244 -6.49 2.31 -6.78
C ALA A 244 -5.79 1.55 -5.64
N GLU A 245 -6.19 1.78 -4.39
CA GLU A 245 -5.68 1.04 -3.24
C GLU A 245 -6.21 -0.39 -3.25
N ARG A 246 -7.49 -0.58 -3.57
CA ARG A 246 -8.11 -1.91 -3.70
C ARG A 246 -7.41 -2.76 -4.77
N GLU A 247 -7.14 -2.19 -5.95
CA GLU A 247 -6.45 -2.90 -7.03
C GLU A 247 -5.03 -3.34 -6.60
N ARG A 248 -4.28 -2.48 -5.89
CA ARG A 248 -2.95 -2.83 -5.36
C ARG A 248 -3.03 -3.90 -4.28
N LEU A 249 -4.04 -3.83 -3.40
CA LEU A 249 -4.26 -4.83 -2.34
C LEU A 249 -4.64 -6.19 -2.93
N ASP A 250 -5.59 -6.22 -3.87
CA ASP A 250 -6.00 -7.46 -4.53
C ASP A 250 -4.82 -8.12 -5.25
N ASP A 251 -3.98 -7.33 -5.93
CA ASP A 251 -2.77 -7.81 -6.58
C ASP A 251 -1.75 -8.37 -5.57
N THR A 252 -1.55 -7.66 -4.46
CA THR A 252 -0.69 -8.10 -3.35
C THR A 252 -1.16 -9.43 -2.77
N LEU A 253 -2.46 -9.54 -2.44
CA LEU A 253 -3.07 -10.76 -1.90
C LEU A 253 -2.98 -11.93 -2.88
N ARG A 254 -3.09 -11.66 -4.19
CA ARG A 254 -2.87 -12.65 -5.24
C ARG A 254 -1.42 -13.15 -5.26
N ALA A 255 -0.44 -12.26 -5.18
CA ALA A 255 0.97 -12.62 -5.12
C ALA A 255 1.32 -13.41 -3.84
N VAL A 256 0.74 -13.02 -2.70
CA VAL A 256 0.85 -13.76 -1.42
C VAL A 256 0.28 -15.17 -1.56
N SER A 257 -0.94 -15.30 -2.10
CA SER A 257 -1.59 -16.60 -2.30
C SER A 257 -0.78 -17.51 -3.24
N LEU A 258 -0.24 -16.95 -4.33
CA LEU A 258 0.65 -17.68 -5.24
C LEU A 258 1.94 -18.12 -4.55
N SER A 259 2.53 -17.25 -3.73
CA SER A 259 3.75 -17.56 -2.97
C SER A 259 3.55 -18.73 -2.01
N PHE A 260 2.45 -18.72 -1.25
CA PHE A 260 2.08 -19.87 -0.41
C PHE A 260 1.83 -21.14 -1.22
N SER A 261 1.10 -21.02 -2.34
CA SER A 261 0.83 -22.16 -3.24
C SER A 261 2.11 -22.76 -3.83
N TYR A 262 3.19 -21.99 -4.03
CA TYR A 262 4.46 -22.48 -4.56
C TYR A 262 5.38 -23.06 -3.49
N LEU A 263 5.32 -22.57 -2.25
CA LEU A 263 6.11 -23.12 -1.15
C LEU A 263 5.63 -24.49 -0.66
N GLY A 264 4.35 -24.81 -0.85
CA GLY A 264 3.78 -26.11 -0.47
C GLY A 264 3.91 -26.41 1.03
N GLY A 265 4.10 -27.70 1.37
CA GLY A 265 4.08 -28.19 2.76
C GLY A 265 5.11 -27.55 3.72
N ASP A 266 6.25 -27.09 3.20
CA ASP A 266 7.26 -26.40 4.00
C ASP A 266 6.91 -24.93 4.28
N GLY A 267 6.02 -24.34 3.48
CA GLY A 267 5.54 -22.97 3.61
C GLY A 267 4.05 -22.89 3.92
N ARG A 268 3.48 -23.88 4.62
CA ARG A 268 2.08 -23.79 5.06
C ARG A 268 1.83 -22.47 5.81
N ILE A 269 0.68 -21.88 5.51
CA ILE A 269 0.26 -20.57 6.01
C ILE A 269 0.18 -20.52 7.55
N ASP A 270 -0.29 -21.59 8.21
CA ASP A 270 -0.37 -21.69 9.67
C ASP A 270 1.01 -21.66 10.32
N ARG A 271 1.98 -22.37 9.73
CA ARG A 271 3.37 -22.37 10.21
C ARG A 271 4.07 -21.04 9.98
N TYR A 272 3.69 -20.31 8.93
CA TYR A 272 4.23 -18.98 8.67
C TYR A 272 3.83 -18.02 9.80
N PHE A 273 2.53 -17.90 10.09
CA PHE A 273 2.03 -17.03 11.16
C PHE A 273 2.49 -17.49 12.54
N ALA A 274 2.50 -18.79 12.84
CA ALA A 274 3.02 -19.30 14.10
C ALA A 274 4.49 -18.92 14.37
N ARG A 275 5.32 -18.75 13.32
CA ARG A 275 6.74 -18.35 13.45
C ARG A 275 6.97 -16.84 13.43
N ARG A 276 6.16 -16.08 12.68
CA ARG A 276 6.32 -14.62 12.48
C ARG A 276 5.40 -13.78 13.37
N GLY A 277 4.51 -14.44 14.10
CA GLY A 277 3.47 -13.82 14.92
C GLY A 277 2.15 -13.72 14.17
N ASN A 278 1.06 -13.91 14.91
CA ASN A 278 -0.30 -13.83 14.39
C ASN A 278 -0.67 -12.40 14.00
N ARG A 279 -1.58 -12.25 13.04
CA ARG A 279 -2.11 -10.96 12.55
C ARG A 279 -3.63 -10.98 12.52
N SER A 280 -4.25 -9.84 12.81
CA SER A 280 -5.71 -9.71 12.79
C SER A 280 -6.29 -10.06 11.42
N TYR A 281 -5.61 -9.64 10.34
CA TYR A 281 -6.06 -9.84 8.96
C TYR A 281 -5.78 -11.22 8.37
N GLU A 282 -5.33 -12.18 9.19
CA GLU A 282 -5.18 -13.57 8.77
C GLU A 282 -6.39 -14.14 8.00
N PRO A 283 -7.66 -13.92 8.42
CA PRO A 283 -8.82 -14.44 7.69
C PRO A 283 -8.80 -14.05 6.20
N VAL A 284 -8.39 -12.83 5.85
CA VAL A 284 -8.24 -12.39 4.46
C VAL A 284 -7.24 -13.27 3.71
N VAL A 285 -6.07 -13.50 4.29
CA VAL A 285 -4.98 -14.25 3.63
C VAL A 285 -5.40 -15.71 3.41
N TYR A 286 -5.98 -16.35 4.43
CA TYR A 286 -6.48 -17.72 4.31
C TYR A 286 -7.62 -17.83 3.29
N ALA A 287 -8.59 -16.91 3.31
CA ALA A 287 -9.69 -16.91 2.36
C ALA A 287 -9.23 -16.73 0.91
N ARG A 288 -8.25 -15.83 0.67
CA ARG A 288 -7.69 -15.60 -0.67
C ARG A 288 -6.88 -16.79 -1.18
N LEU A 289 -6.11 -17.45 -0.30
CA LEU A 289 -5.38 -18.67 -0.66
C LEU A 289 -6.35 -19.82 -0.98
N ALA A 290 -7.39 -20.02 -0.16
CA ALA A 290 -8.40 -21.02 -0.42
C ALA A 290 -9.17 -20.75 -1.73
N ALA A 291 -9.53 -19.49 -2.00
CA ALA A 291 -10.15 -19.07 -3.26
C ALA A 291 -9.24 -19.32 -4.47
N LEU A 292 -7.93 -19.09 -4.36
CA LEU A 292 -6.95 -19.43 -5.40
C LEU A 292 -6.96 -20.95 -5.67
N HIS A 293 -6.99 -21.79 -4.63
CA HIS A 293 -7.08 -23.24 -4.79
C HIS A 293 -8.39 -23.67 -5.46
N LEU A 294 -9.52 -23.07 -5.08
CA LEU A 294 -10.82 -23.33 -5.71
C LEU A 294 -10.85 -22.95 -7.18
N GLY A 295 -10.26 -21.82 -7.54
CA GLY A 295 -10.14 -21.38 -8.94
C GLY A 295 -9.31 -22.34 -9.80
N LYS A 296 -8.49 -23.20 -9.18
CA LYS A 296 -7.71 -24.26 -9.83
C LYS A 296 -8.32 -25.65 -9.64
N GLU A 297 -9.55 -25.75 -9.16
CA GLU A 297 -10.25 -27.01 -8.84
C GLU A 297 -9.51 -27.92 -7.84
N ARG A 298 -8.58 -27.33 -7.07
CA ARG A 298 -7.84 -28.02 -6.01
C ARG A 298 -8.68 -28.03 -4.73
N TYR A 299 -9.78 -28.78 -4.76
CA TYR A 299 -10.79 -28.77 -3.69
C TYR A 299 -10.24 -29.18 -2.33
N THR A 300 -9.39 -30.22 -2.26
CA THR A 300 -8.78 -30.68 -1.01
C THR A 300 -7.88 -29.61 -0.39
N ASP A 301 -7.07 -28.92 -1.19
CA ASP A 301 -6.18 -27.86 -0.70
C ASP A 301 -6.98 -26.64 -0.22
N ALA A 302 -8.07 -26.28 -0.92
CA ALA A 302 -8.96 -25.21 -0.49
C ALA A 302 -9.63 -25.53 0.84
N ALA A 303 -10.20 -26.73 0.98
CA ALA A 303 -10.81 -27.21 2.21
C ALA A 303 -9.79 -27.26 3.37
N GLU A 304 -8.57 -27.76 3.13
CA GLU A 304 -7.52 -27.77 4.14
C GLU A 304 -7.11 -26.36 4.56
N THR A 305 -7.01 -25.42 3.61
CA THR A 305 -6.68 -24.02 3.92
C THR A 305 -7.71 -23.39 4.85
N TYR A 306 -9.02 -23.56 4.58
CA TYR A 306 -10.05 -23.05 5.47
C TYR A 306 -10.01 -23.72 6.85
N ARG A 307 -9.84 -25.05 6.89
CA ARG A 307 -9.74 -25.81 8.14
C ARG A 307 -8.56 -25.37 9.00
N LEU A 308 -7.40 -25.09 8.37
CA LEU A 308 -6.21 -24.62 9.09
C LEU A 308 -6.46 -23.34 9.88
N PHE A 309 -7.21 -22.40 9.32
CA PHE A 309 -7.58 -21.18 10.05
C PHE A 309 -8.45 -21.51 11.27
N ALA A 310 -9.51 -22.32 11.07
CA ALA A 310 -10.39 -22.70 12.17
C ALA A 310 -9.66 -23.48 13.28
N ASP A 311 -8.65 -24.27 12.92
CA ASP A 311 -7.81 -25.01 13.85
C ASP A 311 -6.81 -24.15 14.61
N ALA A 312 -6.15 -23.21 13.91
CA ALA A 312 -5.22 -22.27 14.53
C ALA A 312 -5.94 -21.24 15.43
N HIS A 313 -7.17 -20.87 15.06
CA HIS A 313 -7.94 -19.80 15.72
C HIS A 313 -9.34 -20.26 16.15
N PRO A 314 -9.46 -21.27 17.04
CA PRO A 314 -10.74 -21.92 17.37
C PRO A 314 -11.77 -21.01 18.02
N GLN A 315 -11.36 -19.86 18.54
CA GLN A 315 -12.21 -18.89 19.23
C GLN A 315 -12.44 -17.63 18.38
N HIS A 316 -11.95 -17.58 17.15
CA HIS A 316 -12.18 -16.44 16.26
C HIS A 316 -13.58 -16.51 15.66
N ARG A 317 -14.26 -15.36 15.49
CA ARG A 317 -15.63 -15.30 14.97
C ARG A 317 -15.80 -15.85 13.55
N GLU A 318 -14.73 -15.80 12.75
CA GLU A 318 -14.68 -16.39 11.40
C GLU A 318 -14.45 -17.92 11.42
N ALA A 319 -14.03 -18.53 12.53
CA ALA A 319 -13.71 -19.96 12.56
C ALA A 319 -14.90 -20.86 12.21
N PRO A 320 -16.14 -20.60 12.71
CA PRO A 320 -17.32 -21.32 12.24
C PRO A 320 -17.56 -21.13 10.75
N LEU A 321 -17.45 -19.89 10.24
CA LEU A 321 -17.67 -19.59 8.82
C LEU A 321 -16.67 -20.31 7.92
N PHE A 322 -15.41 -20.40 8.34
CA PHE A 322 -14.37 -21.12 7.61
C PHE A 322 -14.65 -22.62 7.61
N GLN A 323 -15.05 -23.20 8.75
CA GLN A 323 -15.45 -24.61 8.81
C GLN A 323 -16.67 -24.90 7.92
N SER A 324 -17.64 -23.98 7.83
CA SER A 324 -18.76 -24.10 6.88
C SER A 324 -18.27 -24.10 5.44
N ARG A 325 -17.30 -23.24 5.09
CA ARG A 325 -16.68 -23.23 3.76
C ARG A 325 -15.98 -24.56 3.44
N VAL A 326 -15.38 -25.26 4.42
CA VAL A 326 -14.83 -26.63 4.21
C VAL A 326 -15.92 -27.58 3.71
N ILE A 327 -17.09 -27.57 4.37
CA ILE A 327 -18.24 -28.40 4.00
C ILE A 327 -18.72 -28.05 2.59
N ASP A 328 -18.86 -26.77 2.28
CA ASP A 328 -19.31 -26.29 0.96
C ASP A 328 -18.35 -26.68 -0.17
N VAL A 329 -17.04 -26.62 0.10
CA VAL A 329 -16.01 -27.04 -0.85
C VAL A 329 -16.10 -28.54 -1.15
N PHE A 330 -16.22 -29.39 -0.13
CA PHE A 330 -16.37 -30.84 -0.37
C PHE A 330 -17.70 -31.20 -1.02
N LYS A 331 -18.77 -30.46 -0.71
CA LYS A 331 -20.06 -30.61 -1.39
C LYS A 331 -19.92 -30.27 -2.87
N LYS A 332 -19.25 -29.17 -3.20
CA LYS A 332 -18.97 -28.79 -4.60
C LYS A 332 -18.12 -29.83 -5.32
N ALA A 333 -17.18 -30.47 -4.63
CA ALA A 333 -16.33 -31.54 -5.17
C ALA A 333 -17.03 -32.91 -5.30
N GLY A 334 -18.23 -33.08 -4.74
CA GLY A 334 -18.94 -34.36 -4.69
C GLY A 334 -18.39 -35.37 -3.68
N PHE A 335 -17.55 -34.93 -2.73
CA PHE A 335 -16.93 -35.81 -1.73
C PHE A 335 -17.86 -36.02 -0.52
N ASN A 336 -18.93 -36.80 -0.73
CA ASN A 336 -20.02 -36.97 0.24
C ASN A 336 -19.56 -37.53 1.61
N GLU A 337 -18.60 -38.46 1.64
CA GLU A 337 -18.03 -38.98 2.89
C GLU A 337 -17.36 -37.86 3.69
N ARG A 338 -16.56 -37.03 3.02
CA ARG A 338 -15.89 -35.86 3.62
C ARG A 338 -16.90 -34.82 4.10
N VAL A 339 -17.98 -34.59 3.35
CA VAL A 339 -19.07 -33.70 3.77
C VAL A 339 -19.67 -34.17 5.10
N LEU A 340 -19.93 -35.48 5.24
CA LEU A 340 -20.48 -36.05 6.47
C LEU A 340 -19.48 -35.91 7.64
N GLU A 341 -18.20 -36.20 7.42
CA GLU A 341 -17.14 -36.03 8.43
C GLU A 341 -17.05 -34.58 8.93
N GLU A 342 -17.02 -33.61 8.02
CA GLU A 342 -16.88 -32.20 8.39
C GLU A 342 -18.15 -31.64 9.04
N LYS A 343 -19.34 -32.16 8.71
CA LYS A 343 -20.59 -31.86 9.45
C LYS A 343 -20.54 -32.38 10.89
N GLN A 344 -20.00 -33.58 11.13
CA GLN A 344 -19.80 -34.11 12.48
C GLN A 344 -18.84 -33.21 13.27
N ALA A 345 -17.69 -32.89 12.68
CA ALA A 345 -16.69 -32.03 13.31
C ALA A 345 -17.24 -30.62 13.61
N PHE A 346 -18.04 -30.05 12.71
CA PHE A 346 -18.69 -28.75 12.93
C PHE A 346 -19.62 -28.80 14.15
N VAL A 347 -20.45 -29.83 14.26
CA VAL A 347 -21.36 -30.00 15.40
C VAL A 347 -20.58 -30.16 16.70
N GLU A 348 -19.55 -31.00 16.73
CA GLU A 348 -18.74 -31.22 17.93
C GLU A 348 -18.08 -29.91 18.41
N ARG A 349 -17.61 -29.08 17.48
CA ARG A 349 -16.92 -27.82 17.78
C ARG A 349 -17.86 -26.70 18.23
N TYR A 350 -19.09 -26.66 17.70
CA TYR A 350 -19.97 -25.51 17.85
C TYR A 350 -21.34 -25.81 18.49
N GLN A 351 -21.60 -27.03 18.95
CA GLN A 351 -22.83 -27.32 19.72
C GLN A 351 -22.95 -26.44 20.98
N PRO A 352 -24.16 -26.14 21.47
CA PRO A 352 -24.38 -25.14 22.54
C PRO A 352 -23.52 -25.30 23.80
N ALA A 353 -23.19 -26.52 24.20
CA ALA A 353 -22.34 -26.81 25.35
C ALA A 353 -20.83 -26.83 25.03
N SER A 354 -20.41 -26.44 23.82
CA SER A 354 -19.00 -26.46 23.42
C SER A 354 -18.20 -25.31 24.04
N ASP A 355 -16.88 -25.41 23.99
CA ASP A 355 -15.97 -24.37 24.50
C ASP A 355 -16.06 -23.05 23.72
N TYR A 356 -16.61 -23.06 22.50
CA TYR A 356 -16.79 -21.85 21.70
C TYR A 356 -17.73 -20.86 22.41
N TRP A 357 -18.90 -21.34 22.86
CA TRP A 357 -19.92 -20.50 23.51
C TRP A 357 -19.56 -20.03 24.91
N LYS A 358 -18.41 -20.46 25.46
CA LYS A 358 -17.87 -19.88 26.71
C LYS A 358 -17.33 -18.47 26.52
N ARG A 359 -17.03 -18.07 25.28
CA ARG A 359 -16.44 -16.76 24.93
C ARG A 359 -17.25 -15.97 23.90
N HIS A 360 -18.37 -16.50 23.45
CA HIS A 360 -19.22 -15.93 22.41
C HIS A 360 -20.67 -15.96 22.87
N ASP A 361 -21.44 -14.93 22.54
CA ASP A 361 -22.88 -14.89 22.80
C ASP A 361 -23.63 -15.52 21.61
N PRO A 362 -24.44 -16.59 21.83
CA PRO A 362 -25.35 -17.13 20.83
C PRO A 362 -26.26 -16.12 20.15
N ALA A 363 -26.62 -15.02 20.83
CA ALA A 363 -27.46 -13.97 20.28
C ALA A 363 -26.75 -13.13 19.19
N GLU A 364 -25.43 -13.04 19.22
CA GLU A 364 -24.64 -12.29 18.24
C GLU A 364 -24.39 -13.06 16.95
N THR A 365 -24.38 -14.40 17.02
CA THR A 365 -24.13 -15.28 15.86
C THR A 365 -25.12 -16.47 15.81
N PRO A 366 -26.44 -16.21 15.78
CA PRO A 366 -27.46 -17.26 15.80
C PRO A 366 -27.35 -18.22 14.60
N GLU A 367 -26.77 -17.77 13.49
CA GLU A 367 -26.56 -18.57 12.29
C GLU A 367 -25.70 -19.80 12.56
N VAL A 368 -24.74 -19.72 13.49
CA VAL A 368 -23.89 -20.88 13.83
C VAL A 368 -24.74 -21.98 14.46
N LEU A 369 -25.61 -21.66 15.41
CA LEU A 369 -26.50 -22.63 16.05
C LEU A 369 -27.53 -23.21 15.07
N VAL A 370 -28.06 -22.39 14.15
CA VAL A 370 -28.92 -22.87 13.06
C VAL A 370 -28.19 -23.90 12.20
N GLN A 371 -26.91 -23.68 11.90
CA GLN A 371 -26.11 -24.64 11.16
C GLN A 371 -25.84 -25.93 11.95
N VAL A 372 -25.51 -25.83 13.25
CA VAL A 372 -25.36 -26.99 14.14
C VAL A 372 -26.64 -27.83 14.13
N GLN A 373 -27.79 -27.20 14.37
CA GLN A 373 -29.08 -27.88 14.41
C GLN A 373 -29.39 -28.60 13.10
N ARG A 374 -29.10 -27.96 11.95
CA ARG A 374 -29.23 -28.58 10.62
C ARG A 374 -28.29 -29.77 10.47
N HIS A 375 -27.01 -29.62 10.82
CA HIS A 375 -26.00 -30.67 10.65
C HIS A 375 -26.25 -31.87 11.57
N LEU A 376 -26.72 -31.65 12.80
CA LEU A 376 -27.17 -32.72 13.69
C LEU A 376 -28.29 -33.56 13.05
N ARG A 377 -29.29 -32.92 12.44
CA ARG A 377 -30.37 -33.65 11.74
C ARG A 377 -29.83 -34.46 10.56
N ASP A 378 -28.96 -33.87 9.75
CA ASP A 378 -28.36 -34.56 8.61
C ASP A 378 -27.55 -35.78 9.04
N VAL A 379 -26.71 -35.63 10.07
CA VAL A 379 -25.85 -36.70 10.60
C VAL A 379 -26.66 -37.80 11.28
N ALA A 380 -27.66 -37.44 12.11
CA ALA A 380 -28.53 -38.40 12.77
C ALA A 380 -29.30 -39.25 11.75
N ARG A 381 -29.90 -38.62 10.73
CA ARG A 381 -30.63 -39.32 9.66
C ARG A 381 -29.73 -40.23 8.83
N HIS A 382 -28.48 -39.82 8.56
CA HIS A 382 -27.51 -40.67 7.88
C HIS A 382 -27.26 -41.96 8.67
N TYR A 383 -26.92 -41.84 9.96
CA TYR A 383 -26.65 -43.02 10.79
C TYR A 383 -27.91 -43.85 11.07
N HIS A 384 -29.09 -43.24 11.12
CA HIS A 384 -30.37 -43.95 11.19
C HIS A 384 -30.56 -44.87 9.99
N ALA A 385 -30.43 -44.33 8.77
CA ALA A 385 -30.53 -45.11 7.55
C ALA A 385 -29.47 -46.22 7.49
N LEU A 386 -28.23 -45.91 7.91
CA LEU A 386 -27.16 -46.90 7.99
C LEU A 386 -27.48 -48.01 9.01
N ALA A 387 -28.06 -47.66 10.15
CA ALA A 387 -28.46 -48.62 11.18
C ALA A 387 -29.54 -49.57 10.67
N GLN A 388 -30.57 -49.05 9.99
CA GLN A 388 -31.63 -49.86 9.38
C GLN A 388 -31.11 -50.83 8.31
N ASN A 389 -30.08 -50.41 7.56
CA ASN A 389 -29.47 -51.22 6.51
C ASN A 389 -28.53 -52.30 7.08
N GLU A 390 -27.55 -51.90 7.91
CA GLU A 390 -26.52 -52.81 8.41
C GLU A 390 -26.96 -53.65 9.60
N LYS A 391 -27.93 -53.18 10.38
CA LYS A 391 -28.47 -53.84 11.58
C LYS A 391 -27.42 -54.23 12.63
N LYS A 392 -26.29 -53.51 12.68
CA LYS A 392 -25.22 -53.74 13.64
C LYS A 392 -25.42 -52.88 14.90
N PRO A 393 -25.24 -53.43 16.12
CA PRO A 393 -25.41 -52.67 17.36
C PRO A 393 -24.59 -51.37 17.43
N ALA A 394 -23.36 -51.38 16.90
CA ALA A 394 -22.50 -50.20 16.88
C ALA A 394 -23.07 -49.03 16.04
N VAL A 395 -23.77 -49.32 14.95
CA VAL A 395 -24.36 -48.28 14.08
C VAL A 395 -25.61 -47.70 14.71
N TYR A 396 -26.46 -48.52 15.33
CA TYR A 396 -27.57 -48.06 16.16
C TYR A 396 -27.12 -47.15 17.30
N ALA A 397 -26.04 -47.55 18.01
CA ALA A 397 -25.47 -46.73 19.07
C ALA A 397 -25.02 -45.36 18.55
N ARG A 398 -24.43 -45.31 17.34
CA ARG A 398 -24.01 -44.05 16.72
C ARG A 398 -25.20 -43.18 16.29
N ALA A 399 -26.25 -43.76 15.72
CA ALA A 399 -27.47 -43.04 15.41
C ALA A 399 -28.12 -42.47 16.69
N ALA A 400 -28.24 -43.28 17.74
CA ALA A 400 -28.79 -42.90 19.03
C ALA A 400 -28.02 -41.74 19.67
N TYR A 401 -26.69 -41.76 19.58
CA TYR A 401 -25.84 -40.67 20.06
C TYR A 401 -26.23 -39.32 19.43
N TRP A 402 -26.36 -39.24 18.11
CA TRP A 402 -26.66 -37.98 17.42
C TRP A 402 -28.08 -37.47 17.71
N TYR A 403 -29.07 -38.35 17.82
CA TYR A 403 -30.42 -37.96 18.24
C TYR A 403 -30.43 -37.42 19.68
N LYS A 404 -29.77 -38.10 20.62
CA LYS A 404 -29.64 -37.62 22.00
C LYS A 404 -28.97 -36.25 22.07
N LEU A 405 -27.90 -36.06 21.30
CA LEU A 405 -27.19 -34.78 21.25
C LEU A 405 -28.09 -33.67 20.69
N TYR A 406 -28.91 -33.95 19.68
CA TYR A 406 -29.91 -33.02 19.18
C TYR A 406 -30.91 -32.61 20.26
N LEU A 407 -31.53 -33.60 20.91
CA LEU A 407 -32.60 -33.36 21.91
C LEU A 407 -32.07 -32.67 23.16
N THR A 408 -30.80 -32.90 23.51
CA THR A 408 -30.14 -32.22 24.63
C THR A 408 -29.76 -30.79 24.26
N SER A 409 -29.25 -30.57 23.05
CA SER A 409 -28.78 -29.26 22.58
C SER A 409 -29.93 -28.31 22.22
N PHE A 410 -31.05 -28.85 21.71
CA PHE A 410 -32.16 -28.06 21.18
C PHE A 410 -33.52 -28.63 21.63
N PRO A 411 -33.79 -28.72 22.94
CA PRO A 411 -35.02 -29.33 23.47
C PRO A 411 -36.28 -28.57 23.03
N ASP A 412 -36.19 -27.24 22.90
CA ASP A 412 -37.33 -26.37 22.58
C ASP A 412 -37.52 -26.12 21.08
N SER A 413 -36.72 -26.77 20.22
CA SER A 413 -36.86 -26.59 18.78
C SER A 413 -38.16 -27.24 18.27
N GLU A 414 -38.82 -26.64 17.28
CA GLU A 414 -40.02 -27.21 16.64
C GLU A 414 -39.82 -28.63 16.07
N GLN A 415 -38.57 -29.00 15.77
CA GLN A 415 -38.22 -30.31 15.22
C GLN A 415 -37.91 -31.35 16.31
N ALA A 416 -37.85 -30.96 17.58
CA ALA A 416 -37.51 -31.87 18.68
C ALA A 416 -38.51 -33.04 18.82
N PRO A 417 -39.85 -32.86 18.69
CA PRO A 417 -40.78 -33.98 18.71
C PRO A 417 -40.52 -35.01 17.60
N TYR A 418 -40.23 -34.54 16.38
CA TYR A 418 -39.94 -35.41 15.25
C TYR A 418 -38.60 -36.15 15.43
N MET A 419 -37.58 -35.47 15.94
CA MET A 419 -36.29 -36.09 16.25
C MET A 419 -36.41 -37.13 17.36
N ASN A 420 -37.26 -36.90 18.38
CA ASN A 420 -37.53 -37.86 19.43
C ASN A 420 -38.31 -39.09 18.93
N PHE A 421 -39.24 -38.89 17.98
CA PHE A 421 -39.92 -39.99 17.31
C PHE A 421 -38.92 -40.88 16.56
N LEU A 422 -38.07 -40.30 15.70
CA LEU A 422 -37.06 -41.06 14.97
C LEU A 422 -36.07 -41.76 15.92
N TYR A 423 -35.74 -41.12 17.04
CA TYR A 423 -34.89 -41.74 18.06
C TYR A 423 -35.51 -43.01 18.65
N ALA A 424 -36.83 -43.01 18.88
CA ALA A 424 -37.57 -44.16 19.39
C ALA A 424 -37.75 -45.29 18.35
N GLU A 425 -37.54 -45.01 17.06
CA GLU A 425 -37.59 -46.01 15.97
C GLU A 425 -36.27 -46.76 15.73
N LEU A 426 -35.18 -46.35 16.40
CA LEU A 426 -33.91 -47.09 16.39
C LEU A 426 -34.04 -48.40 17.16
#